data_AF-A0A6A2F5P3-F1
#
_entry.id   AF-A0A6A2F5P3-F1
#
_cell.length_a   1.000
_cell.length_b   1.000
_cell.length_c   1.000
_cell.angle_alpha   90.00
_cell.angle_beta   90.00
_cell.angle_gamma   90.00
#
_symmetry.space_group_name_H-M   'P 1'
#
loop_
_entity.id
_entity.type
_entity.pdbx_description
1 polymer ?
#
loop_
_entity_poly.entity_id
_entity_poly.type
_entity_poly.pdbx_seq_one_letter_code
_entity_poly.pdbx_strand_id
1 'polypeptide(L)' 'MKRVKEYIAASYDELVTKVSWPTWEELQDSTILVLVSSVIFSFVVWGADLGLSELLKMVYSFFK' A
#
# COMPACT_ATOMS: atom_id res chain seq x y z
N MET A 1 13.86 -32.15 7.59
CA MET A 1 14.51 -30.82 7.68
C MET A 1 15.55 -30.54 6.58
N LYS A 2 16.36 -31.52 6.11
CA LYS A 2 17.30 -31.31 4.98
C LYS A 2 16.63 -30.81 3.70
N ARG A 3 15.55 -31.47 3.28
CA ARG A 3 14.79 -31.10 2.08
C ARG A 3 14.29 -29.66 2.07
N VAL A 4 13.72 -29.19 3.18
CA VAL A 4 13.21 -27.81 3.29
C VAL A 4 14.34 -26.78 3.19
N LYS A 5 15.51 -27.05 3.79
CA LYS A 5 16.69 -26.18 3.64
C LYS A 5 17.19 -26.15 2.19
N GLU A 6 17.24 -27.30 1.53
CA GLU A 6 17.64 -27.40 0.11
C GLU A 6 16.66 -26.66 -0.81
N TYR A 7 15.35 -26.76 -0.56
CA TYR A 7 14.33 -26.02 -1.32
C TYR A 7 14.46 -24.50 -1.14
N ILE A 8 14.63 -24.00 0.08
CA ILE A 8 14.80 -22.56 0.33
C ILE A 8 16.07 -22.03 -0.34
N ALA A 9 17.17 -22.81 -0.30
CA ALA A 9 18.41 -22.44 -0.98
C ALA A 9 18.25 -22.40 -2.50
N ALA A 10 17.55 -23.38 -3.08
CA ALA A 10 17.27 -23.41 -4.52
C ALA A 10 16.34 -22.26 -4.96
N SER A 11 15.30 -21.95 -4.18
CA SER A 11 14.41 -20.82 -4.47
C SER A 11 15.11 -19.47 -4.35
N TYR A 12 16.05 -19.30 -3.41
CA TYR A 12 16.85 -18.08 -3.33
C TYR A 12 17.73 -17.90 -4.58
N ASP A 13 18.41 -18.96 -5.00
CA ASP A 13 19.25 -18.94 -6.19
C ASP A 13 18.43 -18.58 -7.44
N GLU A 14 17.24 -19.15 -7.59
CA GLU A 14 16.29 -18.85 -8.67
C GLU A 14 15.79 -17.39 -8.63
N LEU A 15 15.39 -16.89 -7.46
CA LEU A 15 14.91 -15.52 -7.32
C LEU A 15 16.00 -14.48 -7.62
N VAL A 16 17.28 -14.80 -7.42
CA VAL A 16 18.39 -13.88 -7.68
C VAL A 16 18.89 -13.97 -9.13
N THR A 17 18.94 -15.16 -9.73
CA THR A 17 19.53 -15.36 -11.07
C THR A 17 18.52 -15.40 -12.21
N LYS A 18 17.26 -15.76 -11.95
CA LYS A 18 16.21 -15.93 -12.97
C LYS A 18 15.16 -14.82 -12.98
N VAL A 19 15.26 -13.83 -12.11
CA VAL A 19 14.34 -12.69 -12.05
C VAL A 19 15.11 -11.39 -12.25
N SER A 20 14.57 -10.51 -13.10
CA SER A 20 15.06 -9.16 -13.28
C SER A 20 14.54 -8.27 -12.15
N TRP A 21 15.30 -8.13 -11.07
CA TRP A 21 15.01 -7.11 -10.07
C TRP A 21 15.24 -5.72 -10.65
N PRO A 22 14.33 -4.77 -10.44
CA PRO A 22 14.56 -3.38 -10.78
C PRO A 22 15.76 -2.83 -10.01
N THR A 23 16.40 -1.82 -10.58
CA THR A 23 17.51 -1.13 -9.92
C THR A 23 17.02 -0.42 -8.64
N TRP A 24 17.95 -0.14 -7.73
CA TRP A 24 17.62 0.58 -6.49
C TRP A 24 17.00 1.95 -6.72
N GLU A 25 17.32 2.61 -7.84
CA GLU A 25 16.72 3.90 -8.22
C GLU A 25 15.27 3.71 -8.68
N GLU A 26 15.00 2.75 -9.57
CA GLU A 26 13.63 2.43 -10.02
C GLU A 26 12.71 1.96 -8.89
N LEU A 27 13.27 1.23 -7.90
CA LEU A 27 12.56 0.83 -6.68
C LEU A 27 12.14 2.05 -5.85
N GLN A 28 13.04 3.02 -5.70
CA GLN A 28 12.77 4.25 -4.95
C GLN A 28 11.72 5.08 -5.67
N ASP A 29 11.82 5.24 -6.98
CA ASP A 29 10.84 5.98 -7.78
C ASP A 29 9.43 5.39 -7.66
N SER A 30 9.34 4.05 -7.76
CA SER A 30 8.06 3.33 -7.58
C SER A 30 7.51 3.50 -6.17
N THR A 31 8.38 3.49 -5.16
CA THR A 31 7.98 3.65 -3.76
C THR A 31 7.50 5.08 -3.48
N ILE A 32 8.19 6.08 -4.00
CA ILE A 32 7.83 7.49 -3.84
C ILE A 32 6.48 7.75 -4.49
N LEU A 33 6.21 7.18 -5.67
CA LEU A 33 4.92 7.28 -6.33
C LEU A 33 3.78 6.75 -5.45
N VAL A 34 3.98 5.58 -4.82
CA VAL A 34 2.98 4.97 -3.92
C VAL A 34 2.80 5.79 -2.65
N LEU A 35 3.87 6.33 -2.08
CA LEU A 35 3.80 7.21 -0.90
C LEU A 35 2.98 8.46 -1.19
N VAL A 36 3.24 9.15 -2.30
CA VAL A 36 2.47 10.34 -2.70
C VAL A 36 1.02 9.98 -2.95
N SER A 37 0.76 8.87 -3.65
CA SER A 37 -0.60 8.40 -3.91
C SER A 37 -1.36 8.11 -2.60
N SER A 38 -0.71 7.49 -1.62
CA SER A 38 -1.30 7.18 -0.31
C SER A 38 -1.66 8.45 0.47
N VAL A 39 -0.83 9.49 0.40
CA VAL A 39 -1.11 10.79 1.01
C VAL A 39 -2.34 11.44 0.38
N ILE A 40 -2.46 11.40 -0.95
CA ILE A 40 -3.63 11.93 -1.67
C ILE A 40 -4.90 11.19 -1.23
N PHE A 41 -4.88 9.85 -1.21
CA PHE A 41 -6.01 9.05 -0.75
C PHE A 41 -6.41 9.37 0.69
N SER A 42 -5.43 9.59 1.58
CA SER A 42 -5.68 9.99 2.96
C SER A 42 -6.49 11.29 3.04
N PHE A 43 -6.13 12.31 2.25
CA PHE A 43 -6.89 13.56 2.22
C PHE A 43 -8.30 13.40 1.65
N VAL A 44 -8.47 12.55 0.64
CA VAL A 44 -9.80 12.25 0.07
C VAL A 44 -10.70 11.59 1.10
N VAL A 45 -10.20 10.56 1.80
CA VAL A 45 -10.95 9.88 2.87
C VAL A 45 -11.26 10.84 4.01
N TRP A 46 -10.30 11.65 4.43
CA TRP A 46 -10.52 12.66 5.47
C TRP A 46 -11.61 13.66 5.10
N GLY A 47 -11.64 14.14 3.84
CA GLY A 47 -12.70 15.00 3.34
C GLY A 47 -14.07 14.30 3.32
N ALA A 48 -14.11 13.03 2.94
CA ALA A 48 -15.33 12.23 2.98
C ALA A 48 -15.85 12.02 4.41
N ASP A 49 -14.97 11.72 5.36
CA ASP A 49 -15.32 11.53 6.77
C ASP A 49 -15.92 12.81 7.38
N LEU A 50 -15.32 13.97 7.09
CA LEU A 50 -15.86 15.26 7.53
C LEU A 50 -17.21 15.56 6.87
N GLY A 51 -17.31 15.36 5.56
CA GLY A 51 -18.54 15.61 4.81
C GLY A 51 -19.71 14.75 5.29
N LEU A 52 -19.47 13.45 5.50
CA LEU A 52 -20.46 12.51 6.02
C LEU A 52 -20.84 12.84 7.46
N SER A 53 -19.86 13.17 8.31
CA SER A 53 -20.12 13.53 9.71
C SER A 53 -21.01 14.77 9.82
N GLU A 54 -20.75 15.79 9.00
CA GLU A 54 -21.53 17.03 9.02
C GLU A 54 -22.93 16.83 8.43
N LEU A 55 -23.05 16.06 7.34
CA LEU A 55 -24.34 15.65 6.79
C LEU A 55 -25.19 14.90 7.81
N LEU A 56 -24.60 13.93 8.51
CA LEU A 56 -25.30 13.16 9.53
C LEU A 56 -25.76 14.05 10.68
N LYS A 57 -24.91 14.95 11.19
CA LYS A 57 -25.31 15.92 12.24
C LYS A 57 -26.50 16.77 11.80
N MET A 58 -26.48 17.27 10.57
CA MET A 58 -27.57 18.07 10.02
C MET A 58 -28.87 17.25 9.94
N VAL A 59 -28.81 16.01 9.44
CA VAL A 59 -29.98 15.12 9.41
C VAL A 59 -30.49 14.85 10.82
N TYR A 60 -29.62 14.50 11.76
CA TYR A 60 -30.01 14.27 13.16
C TYR A 60 -30.59 15.52 13.84
N SER A 61 -30.14 16.74 13.49
CA SER A 61 -30.73 17.96 14.03
C SER A 61 -32.13 18.25 13.50
N PHE A 62 -32.49 17.75 12.32
CA PHE A 62 -33.85 17.86 11.78
C PHE A 62 -34.83 16.85 12.39
N PHE A 63 -34.34 15.72 12.91
CA PHE A 63 -35.15 14.72 13.62
C PHE A 63 -35.24 14.95 15.13
N LYS A 64 -34.64 16.02 15.64
CA LYS A 64 -34.84 16.55 16.98
C LYS A 64 -35.81 17.73 16.94
#